data_AF-A0AAP0ZB74-F1
#
_entry.id   AF-A0AAP0ZB74-F1
#
_cell.length_a   1.000
_cell.length_b   1.000
_cell.length_c   1.000
_cell.angle_alpha   90.00
_cell.angle_beta   90.00
_cell.angle_gamma   90.00
#
_symmetry.space_group_name_H-M   'P 1'
#
loop_
_entity.id
_entity.type
_entity.pdbx_description
1 polymer ?
#
loop_
_entity_poly.entity_id
_entity_poly.type
_entity_poly.pdbx_seq_one_letter_code
_entity_poly.pdbx_strand_id
1 'polypeptide(L)'
;MSNTFTERYAHFFEQVCPLLGTGWRIDYRQNDIYRMILMNPDYRNYTISVRYEKERFCLMGSVSKCRRNDTYSACTVSTMRNAASVAGDIRRKILTEARSIISIYEADRAGAEMQREDRKNLIHLLGRILDVYEYDRGTNVLCGITSAHGIRGDVTDRYGGYQLNLTDLSKDQLIKVVGLISNLER
;
A
#
# COMPACT_ATOMS: atom_id res chain seq x y z
N MET A 1 -13.60 27.92 -18.67
CA MET A 1 -12.70 27.90 -17.50
C MET A 1 -13.14 26.73 -16.63
N SER A 2 -12.35 25.67 -16.54
CA SER A 2 -12.70 24.51 -15.71
C SER A 2 -12.45 24.86 -14.26
N ASN A 3 -13.48 25.33 -13.55
CA ASN A 3 -13.38 25.51 -12.10
C ASN A 3 -13.17 24.13 -11.48
N THR A 4 -11.99 23.87 -10.93
CA THR A 4 -11.71 22.58 -10.28
C THR A 4 -12.60 22.42 -9.05
N PHE A 5 -12.91 21.19 -8.64
CA PHE A 5 -13.69 20.92 -7.43
C PHE A 5 -13.09 21.64 -6.20
N THR A 6 -11.76 21.64 -6.13
CA THR A 6 -10.97 22.35 -5.12
C THR A 6 -11.24 23.86 -5.15
N GLU A 7 -11.17 24.53 -6.30
CA GLU A 7 -11.44 25.97 -6.41
C GLU A 7 -12.84 26.35 -5.93
N ARG A 8 -13.84 25.49 -6.17
CA ARG A 8 -15.24 25.79 -5.82
C ARG A 8 -15.54 25.63 -4.33
N TYR A 9 -14.88 24.70 -3.65
CA TYR A 9 -15.22 24.35 -2.27
C TYR A 9 -14.08 24.51 -1.25
N ALA A 10 -12.87 24.91 -1.68
CA ALA A 10 -11.72 25.09 -0.79
C ALA A 10 -12.04 26.05 0.35
N HIS A 11 -12.60 27.22 0.04
CA HIS A 11 -12.95 28.21 1.06
C HIS A 11 -13.91 27.66 2.13
N PHE A 12 -14.85 26.79 1.76
CA PHE A 12 -15.73 26.14 2.75
C PHE A 12 -14.96 25.17 3.65
N PHE A 13 -14.09 24.33 3.08
CA PHE A 13 -13.32 23.37 3.86
C PHE A 13 -12.16 24.00 4.63
N GLU A 14 -11.66 25.16 4.23
CA GLU A 14 -10.75 26.01 5.01
C GLU A 14 -11.41 26.49 6.31
N GLN A 15 -12.73 26.70 6.32
CA GLN A 15 -13.47 26.99 7.56
C GLN A 15 -13.74 25.73 8.39
N VAL A 16 -13.93 24.58 7.75
CA VAL A 16 -14.13 23.29 8.44
C VAL A 16 -12.85 22.84 9.15
N CYS A 17 -11.68 23.01 8.54
CA CYS A 17 -10.41 22.48 9.05
C CYS A 17 -10.06 22.93 10.48
N PRO A 18 -10.07 24.23 10.83
CA PRO A 18 -9.86 24.69 12.21
C PRO A 18 -10.88 24.09 13.19
N LEU A 19 -12.11 23.87 12.72
CA LEU A 19 -13.19 23.26 13.50
C LEU A 19 -13.06 21.74 13.63
N LEU A 20 -12.11 21.08 12.97
CA LEU A 20 -11.79 19.68 13.22
C LEU A 20 -10.79 19.54 14.37
N GLY A 21 -9.89 20.51 14.50
CA GLY A 21 -8.84 20.57 15.52
C GLY A 21 -7.55 21.14 14.94
N THR A 22 -6.57 21.40 15.80
CA THR A 22 -5.26 21.93 15.39
C THR A 22 -4.59 21.01 14.36
N GLY A 23 -4.00 21.60 13.32
CA GLY A 23 -3.18 20.88 12.33
C GLY A 23 -3.92 20.36 11.10
N TRP A 24 -5.26 20.37 11.07
CA TRP A 24 -6.02 20.03 9.86
C TRP A 24 -5.89 21.11 8.80
N ARG A 25 -5.63 20.69 7.55
CA ARG A 25 -5.54 21.56 6.38
C ARG A 25 -5.83 20.81 5.09
N ILE A 26 -6.14 21.55 4.03
CA ILE A 26 -6.25 21.02 2.67
C ILE A 26 -4.84 20.71 2.13
N ASP A 27 -4.66 19.54 1.51
CA ASP A 27 -3.41 19.17 0.82
C ASP A 27 -3.44 19.61 -0.65
N TYR A 28 -2.96 20.83 -0.92
CA TYR A 28 -2.88 21.37 -2.28
C TYR A 28 -1.85 20.67 -3.18
N ARG A 29 -0.99 19.80 -2.65
CA ARG A 29 -0.01 19.04 -3.46
C ARG A 29 -0.69 17.95 -4.28
N GLN A 30 -1.84 17.45 -3.80
CA GLN A 30 -2.67 16.49 -4.52
C GLN A 30 -3.81 17.23 -5.21
N ASN A 31 -3.50 17.79 -6.38
CA ASN A 31 -4.50 18.44 -7.20
C ASN A 31 -5.27 17.38 -8.01
N ASP A 32 -6.40 16.94 -7.48
CA ASP A 32 -7.34 16.03 -8.13
C ASP A 32 -8.58 16.83 -8.56
N ILE A 33 -9.01 16.65 -9.81
CA ILE A 33 -10.13 17.40 -10.39
C ILE A 33 -11.46 17.04 -9.69
N TYR A 34 -11.55 15.85 -9.09
CA TYR A 34 -12.79 15.29 -8.54
C TYR A 34 -12.86 15.22 -7.02
N ARG A 35 -11.73 15.41 -6.32
CA ARG A 35 -11.68 15.34 -4.86
C ARG A 35 -10.73 16.35 -4.25
N MET A 36 -11.03 16.72 -3.02
CA MET A 36 -10.14 17.47 -2.15
C MET A 36 -9.68 16.56 -1.02
N ILE A 37 -8.42 16.70 -0.62
CA ILE A 37 -7.85 15.90 0.46
C ILE A 37 -7.57 16.81 1.65
N LEU A 38 -8.07 16.42 2.82
CA LEU A 38 -7.72 17.02 4.10
C LEU A 38 -6.68 16.13 4.77
N MET A 39 -5.63 16.75 5.28
CA MET A 39 -4.54 16.09 5.99
C MET A 39 -4.30 16.75 7.34
N ASN A 40 -3.80 15.97 8.29
CA ASN A 40 -3.26 16.47 9.55
C ASN A 40 -1.93 15.75 9.82
N PRO A 41 -0.80 16.47 10.02
CA PRO A 41 0.49 15.86 10.34
C PRO A 41 0.47 14.90 11.54
N ASP A 42 -0.39 15.16 12.53
CA ASP A 42 -0.52 14.32 13.73
C ASP A 42 -1.20 12.97 13.43
N TYR A 43 -1.92 12.88 12.30
CA TYR A 43 -2.57 11.68 11.79
C TYR A 43 -1.77 11.14 10.61
N ARG A 44 -0.53 10.69 10.88
CA ARG A 44 0.38 10.22 9.84
C ARG A 44 -0.25 9.12 8.98
N ASN A 45 -0.10 9.24 7.67
CA ASN A 45 -0.64 8.32 6.65
C ASN A 45 -2.17 8.30 6.52
N TYR A 46 -2.91 9.08 7.31
CA TYR A 46 -4.36 9.18 7.25
C TYR A 46 -4.80 10.48 6.59
N THR A 47 -5.84 10.37 5.76
CA THR A 47 -6.36 11.48 4.98
C THR A 47 -7.88 11.40 4.91
N ILE A 48 -8.54 12.55 4.82
CA ILE A 48 -9.97 12.63 4.54
C ILE A 48 -10.15 13.11 3.11
N SER A 49 -10.64 12.23 2.24
CA SER A 49 -11.07 12.58 0.90
C SER A 49 -12.48 13.15 0.94
N VAL A 50 -12.68 14.27 0.27
CA VAL A 50 -13.96 14.94 0.08
C VAL A 50 -14.28 14.87 -1.41
N ARG A 51 -15.46 14.35 -1.75
CA ARG A 51 -16.02 14.33 -3.10
C ARG A 51 -17.39 14.99 -3.12
N TYR A 52 -17.83 15.43 -4.29
CA TYR A 52 -19.20 15.87 -4.49
C TYR A 52 -19.90 14.96 -5.47
N GLU A 53 -20.92 14.26 -4.97
CA GLU A 53 -21.69 13.28 -5.72
C GLU A 53 -23.17 13.46 -5.36
N LYS A 54 -24.04 13.44 -6.37
CA LYS A 54 -25.51 13.53 -6.19
C LYS A 54 -25.93 14.67 -5.25
N GLU A 55 -25.37 15.85 -5.46
CA GLU A 55 -25.65 17.08 -4.69
C GLU A 55 -25.25 17.06 -3.20
N ARG A 56 -24.36 16.14 -2.83
CA ARG A 56 -23.90 15.98 -1.45
C ARG A 56 -22.40 15.85 -1.37
N PHE A 57 -21.82 16.22 -0.23
CA PHE A 57 -20.42 15.91 0.05
C PHE A 57 -20.30 14.48 0.56
N CYS A 58 -19.54 13.67 -0.16
CA CYS A 58 -19.10 12.34 0.26
C CYS A 58 -17.72 12.47 0.93
N LEU A 59 -17.67 12.21 2.23
CA LEU A 59 -16.49 12.32 3.07
C LEU A 59 -15.99 10.92 3.40
N MET A 60 -14.73 10.64 3.13
CA MET A 60 -14.12 9.32 3.37
C MET A 60 -12.77 9.51 4.05
N GLY A 61 -12.63 9.03 5.28
CA GLY A 61 -11.35 8.96 5.98
C GLY A 61 -10.72 7.59 5.82
N SER A 62 -9.51 7.56 5.30
CA SER A 62 -8.75 6.33 5.07
C SER A 62 -7.25 6.59 5.08
N VAL A 63 -6.47 5.52 5.23
CA VAL A 63 -5.03 5.58 5.00
C VAL A 63 -4.74 5.56 3.51
N SER A 64 -3.81 6.39 3.05
CA SER A 64 -3.64 6.68 1.62
C SER A 64 -3.17 5.47 0.77
N LYS A 65 -2.70 4.38 1.39
CA LYS A 65 -2.14 3.20 0.71
C LYS A 65 -2.32 1.88 1.50
N CYS A 66 -3.54 1.55 1.93
CA CYS A 66 -3.77 0.20 2.46
C CYS A 66 -3.77 -0.82 1.30
N ARG A 67 -2.89 -1.82 1.35
CA ARG A 67 -2.82 -2.91 0.35
C ARG A 67 -3.75 -4.08 0.65
N ARG A 68 -4.16 -4.24 1.91
CA ARG A 68 -4.85 -5.46 2.37
C ARG A 68 -6.29 -5.26 2.84
N ASN A 69 -6.69 -4.05 3.25
CA ASN A 69 -8.04 -3.84 3.77
C ASN A 69 -8.61 -2.47 3.36
N ASP A 70 -9.84 -2.50 2.83
CA ASP A 70 -10.74 -1.36 2.60
C ASP A 70 -11.26 -0.78 3.93
N THR A 71 -10.40 -0.64 4.95
CA THR A 71 -10.83 -0.06 6.22
C THR A 71 -10.87 1.45 6.08
N TYR A 72 -12.08 1.98 5.87
CA TYR A 72 -12.35 3.40 5.79
C TYR A 72 -13.59 3.74 6.60
N SER A 73 -13.67 5.00 7.00
CA SER A 73 -14.88 5.57 7.59
C SER A 73 -15.48 6.55 6.59
N ALA A 74 -16.75 6.40 6.25
CA ALA A 74 -17.41 7.26 5.29
C ALA A 74 -18.67 7.91 5.88
N CYS A 75 -18.95 9.13 5.48
CA CYS A 75 -20.23 9.76 5.74
C CYS A 75 -20.60 10.74 4.61
N THR A 76 -21.90 10.95 4.42
CA THR A 76 -22.41 11.87 3.40
C THR A 76 -23.17 13.02 4.04
N VAL A 77 -22.78 14.25 3.76
CA VAL A 77 -23.41 15.46 4.31
C VAL A 77 -24.00 16.33 3.21
N SER A 78 -25.11 17.00 3.49
CA SER A 78 -25.71 17.97 2.56
C SER A 78 -24.80 19.19 2.43
N THR A 79 -24.75 19.77 1.23
CA THR A 79 -24.00 21.00 0.93
C THR A 79 -24.57 22.25 1.57
N MET A 80 -25.82 22.21 2.05
CA MET A 80 -26.45 23.33 2.76
C MET A 80 -26.07 23.39 4.25
N ARG A 81 -25.35 22.39 4.77
CA ARG A 81 -24.93 22.38 6.17
C ARG A 81 -23.81 23.37 6.42
N ASN A 82 -23.86 24.03 7.57
CA ASN A 82 -22.77 24.93 8.00
C ASN A 82 -21.48 24.13 8.34
N ALA A 83 -20.35 24.83 8.30
CA ALA A 83 -19.03 24.23 8.52
C ALA A 83 -18.91 23.51 9.88
N ALA A 84 -19.50 24.07 10.94
CA ALA A 84 -19.47 23.47 12.27
C ALA A 84 -20.21 22.13 12.34
N SER A 85 -21.35 22.01 11.66
CA SER A 85 -22.12 20.76 11.59
C SER A 85 -21.37 19.69 10.81
N VAL A 86 -20.74 20.08 9.70
CA VAL A 86 -19.89 19.18 8.90
C VAL A 86 -18.68 18.71 9.73
N ALA A 87 -18.01 19.61 10.42
CA ALA A 87 -16.90 19.28 11.30
C ALA A 87 -17.31 18.33 12.44
N GLY A 88 -18.49 18.55 13.04
CA GLY A 88 -19.05 17.66 14.06
C GLY A 88 -19.34 16.25 13.55
N ASP A 89 -19.89 16.13 12.33
CA ASP A 89 -20.11 14.83 11.70
C ASP A 89 -18.79 14.13 11.36
N ILE A 90 -17.79 14.85 10.85
CA ILE A 90 -16.44 14.30 10.60
C ILE A 90 -15.83 13.78 11.90
N ARG A 91 -15.86 14.56 12.97
CA ARG A 91 -15.33 14.14 14.28
C ARG A 91 -15.97 12.87 14.79
N ARG A 92 -17.31 12.82 14.78
CA ARG A 92 -18.08 11.72 15.34
C ARG A 92 -18.08 10.45 14.50
N LYS A 93 -18.02 10.57 13.17
CA LYS A 93 -18.21 9.44 12.24
C LYS A 93 -16.94 9.00 11.52
N ILE A 94 -15.96 9.89 11.37
CA ILE A 94 -14.72 9.61 10.64
C ILE A 94 -13.54 9.53 11.62
N LEU A 95 -13.36 10.56 12.46
CA LEU A 95 -12.16 10.64 13.31
C LEU A 95 -12.19 9.69 14.51
N THR A 96 -13.36 9.24 14.94
CA THR A 96 -13.52 8.25 16.02
C THR A 96 -12.66 7.00 15.78
N GLU A 97 -12.66 6.49 14.55
CA GLU A 97 -11.93 5.26 14.17
C GLU A 97 -10.54 5.55 13.59
N ALA A 98 -10.18 6.82 13.37
CA ALA A 98 -8.98 7.17 12.62
C ALA A 98 -7.69 6.58 13.24
N ARG A 99 -7.55 6.63 14.57
CA ARG A 99 -6.37 6.05 15.25
C ARG A 99 -6.31 4.53 15.15
N SER A 100 -7.45 3.85 15.24
CA SER A 100 -7.54 2.41 15.08
C SER A 100 -7.11 1.99 13.67
N ILE A 101 -7.63 2.67 12.65
CA ILE A 101 -7.27 2.44 11.24
C ILE A 101 -5.77 2.68 11.00
N ILE A 102 -5.19 3.74 11.57
CA ILE A 102 -3.73 4.00 11.48
C ILE A 102 -2.95 2.85 12.13
N SER A 103 -3.35 2.39 13.31
CA SER A 103 -2.65 1.30 14.01
C SER A 103 -2.66 -0.01 13.21
N ILE A 104 -3.78 -0.35 12.58
CA ILE A 104 -3.89 -1.53 11.70
C ILE A 104 -2.93 -1.38 10.51
N TYR A 105 -2.92 -0.20 9.89
CA TYR A 105 -2.02 0.10 8.78
C TYR A 105 -0.54 0.01 9.17
N GLU A 106 -0.16 0.50 10.35
CA GLU A 106 1.22 0.44 10.83
C GLU A 106 1.67 -0.99 11.13
N ALA A 107 0.79 -1.82 11.71
CA ALA A 107 1.06 -3.24 11.91
C ALA A 107 1.23 -4.00 10.59
N ASP A 108 0.32 -3.77 9.63
CA ASP A 108 0.40 -4.34 8.28
C ASP A 108 1.68 -3.91 7.56
N ARG A 109 2.06 -2.63 7.71
CA ARG A 109 3.28 -2.09 7.11
C ARG A 109 4.53 -2.71 7.71
N ALA A 110 4.60 -2.85 9.03
CA ALA A 110 5.73 -3.48 9.71
C ALA A 110 5.88 -4.95 9.27
N GLY A 111 4.78 -5.70 9.18
CA GLY A 111 4.80 -7.07 8.65
C GLY A 111 5.26 -7.14 7.19
N ALA A 112 4.81 -6.22 6.35
CA ALA A 112 5.24 -6.15 4.95
C ALA A 112 6.71 -5.72 4.79
N GLU A 113 7.22 -4.87 5.67
CA GLU A 113 8.62 -4.45 5.69
C GLU A 113 9.52 -5.61 6.09
N MET A 114 9.16 -6.35 7.14
CA MET A 114 9.87 -7.57 7.55
C MET A 114 9.93 -8.61 6.43
N GLN A 115 8.80 -8.88 5.75
CA GLN A 115 8.78 -9.78 4.58
C GLN A 115 9.67 -9.29 3.44
N ARG A 116 9.75 -7.97 3.24
CA ARG A 116 10.60 -7.38 2.21
C ARG A 116 12.08 -7.52 2.57
N GLU A 117 12.43 -7.36 3.84
CA GLU A 117 13.80 -7.58 4.33
C GLU A 117 14.21 -9.04 4.22
N ASP A 118 13.36 -9.97 4.66
CA ASP A 118 13.61 -11.41 4.52
C ASP A 118 13.81 -11.81 3.06
N ARG A 119 12.97 -11.30 2.16
CA ARG A 119 13.13 -11.49 0.71
C ARG A 119 14.48 -10.99 0.20
N LYS A 120 14.91 -9.79 0.62
CA LYS A 120 16.21 -9.24 0.23
C LYS A 120 17.37 -10.08 0.76
N ASN A 121 17.27 -10.53 2.01
CA ASN A 121 18.27 -11.38 2.64
C ASN A 121 18.42 -12.70 1.88
N LEU A 122 17.31 -13.36 1.52
CA LEU A 122 17.34 -14.59 0.73
C LEU A 122 17.98 -14.38 -0.65
N ILE A 123 17.57 -13.33 -1.38
CA ILE A 123 18.17 -12.98 -2.68
C ILE A 123 19.68 -12.75 -2.53
N HIS A 124 20.11 -12.04 -1.48
CA HIS A 124 21.52 -11.79 -1.22
C HIS A 124 22.30 -13.09 -0.94
N LEU A 125 21.74 -14.01 -0.14
CA LEU A 125 22.37 -15.31 0.13
C LEU A 125 22.49 -16.16 -1.13
N LEU A 126 21.45 -16.21 -1.97
CA LEU A 126 21.48 -16.89 -3.26
C LEU A 126 22.53 -16.29 -4.19
N GLY A 127 22.68 -14.96 -4.19
CA GLY A 127 23.68 -14.20 -4.95
C GLY A 127 25.12 -14.52 -4.57
N ARG A 128 25.38 -15.18 -3.43
CA ARG A 128 26.72 -15.66 -3.08
C ARG A 128 27.08 -16.99 -3.75
N ILE A 129 26.10 -17.68 -4.32
CA ILE A 129 26.23 -19.04 -4.87
C ILE A 129 26.04 -19.03 -6.39
N LEU A 130 25.12 -18.20 -6.88
CA LEU A 130 24.71 -18.12 -8.28
C LEU A 130 24.63 -16.66 -8.71
N ASP A 131 24.65 -16.41 -10.02
CA ASP A 131 24.30 -15.09 -10.54
C ASP A 131 22.78 -14.90 -10.41
N VAL A 132 22.38 -13.78 -9.82
CA VAL A 132 20.98 -13.47 -9.52
C VAL A 132 20.57 -12.19 -10.23
N TYR A 133 19.39 -12.18 -10.84
CA TYR A 133 18.81 -10.99 -11.45
C TYR A 133 17.37 -10.78 -11.00
N GLU A 134 16.97 -9.50 -10.91
CA GLU A 134 15.62 -9.13 -10.54
C GLU A 134 14.65 -9.41 -11.69
N TYR A 135 13.48 -9.97 -11.35
CA TYR A 135 12.36 -10.07 -12.27
C TYR A 135 11.49 -8.82 -12.15
N ASP A 136 11.31 -8.09 -13.25
CA ASP A 136 10.54 -6.84 -13.31
C ASP A 136 9.01 -7.03 -13.43
N ARG A 137 8.49 -8.24 -13.19
CA ARG A 137 7.06 -8.53 -13.36
C ARG A 137 6.45 -9.10 -12.08
N GLY A 138 5.45 -8.38 -11.57
CA GLY A 138 4.71 -8.56 -10.30
C GLY A 138 4.03 -9.91 -10.07
N THR A 139 4.79 -11.00 -10.19
CA THR A 139 4.44 -12.35 -9.80
C THR A 139 5.28 -12.73 -8.58
N ASN A 140 4.88 -13.76 -7.84
CA ASN A 140 5.56 -14.22 -6.62
C ASN A 140 7.02 -14.71 -6.83
N VAL A 141 7.58 -14.55 -8.03
CA VAL A 141 8.98 -14.81 -8.34
C VAL A 141 9.85 -13.88 -7.50
N LEU A 142 10.77 -14.46 -6.73
CA LEU A 142 11.76 -13.77 -5.92
C LEU A 142 12.87 -13.19 -6.80
N CYS A 143 13.49 -14.05 -7.61
CA CYS A 143 14.59 -13.70 -8.50
C CYS A 143 14.80 -14.78 -9.56
N GLY A 144 15.41 -14.39 -10.66
CA GLY A 144 15.98 -15.31 -11.63
C GLY A 144 17.40 -15.69 -11.23
N ILE A 145 17.81 -16.91 -11.55
CA ILE A 145 19.14 -17.43 -11.27
C ILE A 145 19.81 -17.92 -12.55
N THR A 146 21.13 -17.79 -12.61
CA THR A 146 21.95 -18.37 -13.67
C THR A 146 23.25 -18.90 -13.06
N SER A 147 23.67 -20.08 -13.48
CA SER A 147 24.97 -20.64 -13.10
C SER A 147 26.02 -20.29 -14.15
N ALA A 148 27.30 -20.32 -13.73
CA ALA A 148 28.44 -20.15 -14.64
C ALA A 148 28.47 -21.17 -15.80
N HIS A 149 27.75 -22.29 -15.68
CA HIS A 149 27.66 -23.34 -16.69
C HIS A 149 26.37 -23.25 -17.53
N GLY A 150 25.65 -22.13 -17.48
CA GLY A 150 24.50 -21.86 -18.33
C GLY A 150 23.18 -22.48 -17.86
N ILE A 151 23.14 -23.09 -16.68
CA ILE A 151 21.87 -23.53 -16.06
C ILE A 151 21.10 -22.28 -15.66
N ARG A 152 19.81 -22.23 -16.00
CA ARG A 152 18.93 -21.10 -15.70
C ARG A 152 17.80 -21.55 -14.79
N GLY A 153 17.16 -20.59 -14.14
CA GLY A 153 16.05 -20.90 -13.26
C GLY A 153 15.44 -19.69 -12.60
N ASP A 154 14.47 -19.96 -11.73
CA ASP A 154 13.85 -18.96 -10.87
C ASP A 154 13.54 -19.53 -9.50
N VAL A 155 13.54 -18.64 -8.51
CA VAL A 155 13.06 -18.93 -7.17
C VAL A 155 11.75 -18.17 -6.97
N THR A 156 10.71 -18.87 -6.54
CA THR A 156 9.37 -18.32 -6.30
C THR A 156 8.96 -18.56 -4.86
N ASP A 157 8.38 -17.53 -4.23
CA ASP A 157 7.77 -17.62 -2.90
C ASP A 157 6.33 -18.13 -3.02
N ARG A 158 6.01 -19.23 -2.34
CA ARG A 158 4.68 -19.82 -2.29
C ARG A 158 4.21 -19.85 -0.84
N TYR A 159 2.90 -19.75 -0.64
CA TYR A 159 2.30 -19.93 0.70
C TYR A 159 2.71 -21.29 1.27
N GLY A 160 3.66 -21.30 2.21
CA GLY A 160 4.17 -22.51 2.86
C GLY A 160 5.56 -23.00 2.42
N GLY A 161 6.27 -22.29 1.54
CA GLY A 161 7.66 -22.63 1.20
C GLY A 161 8.19 -21.99 -0.09
N TYR A 162 9.40 -22.36 -0.48
CA TYR A 162 10.04 -21.87 -1.71
C TYR A 162 9.97 -22.90 -2.83
N GLN A 163 9.72 -22.42 -4.04
CA GLN A 163 9.78 -23.21 -5.27
C GLN A 163 11.04 -22.82 -6.04
N LEU A 164 11.85 -23.82 -6.41
CA LEU A 164 13.01 -23.67 -7.28
C LEU A 164 12.72 -24.34 -8.63
N ASN A 165 12.75 -23.58 -9.72
CA ASN A 165 12.68 -24.11 -11.07
C ASN A 165 14.05 -24.05 -11.73
N LEU A 166 14.47 -25.13 -12.38
CA LEU A 166 15.73 -25.20 -13.11
C LEU A 166 15.46 -25.64 -14.56
N THR A 167 16.08 -24.97 -15.51
CA THR A 167 16.02 -25.25 -16.95
C THR A 167 17.42 -25.40 -17.53
N ASP A 168 17.49 -25.91 -18.76
CA ASP A 168 18.75 -26.08 -19.51
C ASP A 168 19.75 -27.05 -18.85
N LEU A 169 19.22 -28.04 -18.11
CA LEU A 169 20.00 -29.13 -17.53
C LEU A 169 20.30 -30.21 -18.58
N SER A 170 21.57 -30.62 -18.67
CA SER A 170 21.92 -31.88 -19.35
C SER A 170 21.45 -33.11 -18.55
N LYS A 171 21.41 -34.28 -19.19
CA LYS A 171 21.04 -35.55 -18.55
C LYS A 171 21.87 -35.82 -17.28
N ASP A 172 23.17 -35.63 -17.35
CA ASP A 172 24.07 -35.87 -16.21
C ASP A 172 23.86 -34.86 -15.09
N GLN A 173 23.64 -33.58 -15.43
CA GLN A 173 23.34 -32.54 -14.44
C GLN A 173 22.00 -32.80 -13.75
N LEU A 174 20.97 -33.23 -14.50
CA LEU A 174 19.67 -33.60 -13.93
C LEU A 174 19.82 -34.74 -12.91
N ILE A 175 20.54 -35.81 -13.26
CA ILE A 175 20.79 -36.94 -12.34
C ILE A 175 21.53 -36.47 -11.08
N LYS A 176 22.54 -35.61 -11.22
CA LYS A 176 23.28 -35.04 -10.08
C LYS A 176 22.39 -34.21 -9.17
N VAL A 177 21.55 -33.34 -9.73
CA VAL A 177 20.62 -32.50 -8.95
C VAL A 177 19.63 -33.37 -8.18
N VAL A 178 19.01 -34.35 -8.84
CA VAL A 178 18.07 -35.27 -8.18
C VAL A 178 18.76 -36.05 -7.05
N GLY A 179 19.98 -36.53 -7.27
CA GLY A 179 20.77 -37.23 -6.25
C GLY A 179 21.18 -36.34 -5.07
N LEU A 180 21.46 -35.05 -5.30
CA LEU A 180 21.71 -34.11 -4.21
C LEU A 180 20.44 -33.87 -3.39
N ILE A 181 19.31 -33.65 -4.06
CA ILE A 181 18.02 -33.41 -3.40
C ILE A 181 17.58 -34.63 -2.56
N SER A 182 17.84 -35.86 -3.03
CA SER A 182 17.47 -37.07 -2.28
C SER A 182 18.23 -37.23 -0.96
N ASN A 183 19.31 -36.49 -0.74
CA ASN A 183 20.11 -36.51 0.49
C ASN A 183 19.84 -35.31 1.41
N LEU A 184 18.89 -34.44 1.06
CA LEU A 184 18.52 -33.32 1.92
C LEU A 184 17.57 -33.80 3.03
N GLU A 185 17.92 -33.50 4.28
CA GLU A 185 17.03 -33.68 5.43
C GLU A 185 15.98 -32.56 5.47
N ARG A 186 14.84 -32.85 6.11
CA ARG A 186 13.67 -31.98 6.13
C ARG A 186 13.64 -31.09 7.37
#